data_AF-A0A1C2DD00-F1
#
_entry.id   AF-A0A1C2DD00-F1
#
_cell.length_a   1.000
_cell.length_b   1.000
_cell.length_c   1.000
_cell.angle_alpha   90.00
_cell.angle_beta   90.00
_cell.angle_gamma   90.00
#
_symmetry.space_group_name_H-M   'P 1'
#
loop_
_entity.id
_entity.type
_entity.pdbx_description
1 polymer ?
#
loop_
_entity_poly.entity_id
_entity_poly.type
_entity_poly.pdbx_seq_one_letter_code
_entity_poly.pdbx_strand_id
1 'polypeptide(L)' 'MIDRLRHEMDEAERKAWDSLARYKFYMFGYWAAQWVNLNRIGEFKRPNPWQSLVLGARQR' A
#
# COMPACT_ATOMS: atom_id res chain seq x y z
N MET A 1 -2.11 5.90 19.85
CA MET A 1 -1.05 6.20 18.84
C MET A 1 -0.94 5.07 17.82
N ILE A 2 -0.76 3.82 18.26
CA ILE A 2 -0.70 2.64 17.38
C ILE A 2 -2.00 2.46 16.56
N ASP A 3 -3.17 2.67 17.17
CA ASP A 3 -4.45 2.52 16.45
C ASP A 3 -4.62 3.54 15.32
N ARG A 4 -4.09 4.76 15.50
CA ARG A 4 -4.08 5.77 14.45
C ARG A 4 -3.17 5.35 13.30
N LEU A 5 -1.96 4.87 13.58
CA LEU A 5 -1.06 4.38 12.54
C LEU A 5 -1.65 3.21 11.74
N ARG A 6 -2.38 2.32 12.41
CA ARG A 6 -3.07 1.21 11.75
C ARG A 6 -4.18 1.72 10.84
N HIS A 7 -5.00 2.65 11.33
CA HIS A 7 -6.06 3.27 10.53
C HIS A 7 -5.52 3.99 9.28
N GLU A 8 -4.47 4.80 9.44
CA GLU A 8 -3.82 5.50 8.31
C GLU A 8 -3.22 4.50 7.31
N MET A 9 -2.72 3.35 7.79
CA MET A 9 -2.18 2.30 6.93
C MET A 9 -3.31 1.65 6.13
N ASP A 10 -4.43 1.29 6.77
CA ASP A 10 -5.61 0.75 6.09
C ASP A 10 -6.17 1.74 5.05
N GLU A 11 -6.16 3.03 5.37
CA GLU A 11 -6.58 4.06 4.43
C GLU A 11 -5.61 4.20 3.24
N ALA A 12 -4.30 4.16 3.48
CA ALA A 12 -3.30 4.16 2.41
C ALA A 12 -3.46 2.94 1.49
N GLU A 13 -3.75 1.77 2.05
CA GLU A 13 -4.03 0.56 1.27
C GLU A 13 -5.23 0.76 0.33
N ARG A 14 -6.35 1.24 0.89
CA ARG A 14 -7.58 1.51 0.14
C ARG A 14 -7.36 2.52 -0.97
N LYS A 15 -6.63 3.61 -0.70
CA LYS A 15 -6.35 4.66 -1.68
C LYS A 15 -5.40 4.20 -2.79
N ALA A 16 -4.45 3.33 -2.47
CA ALA A 16 -3.59 2.72 -3.47
C ALA A 16 -4.41 1.85 -4.44
N TRP A 17 -5.31 1.01 -3.91
CA TRP A 17 -6.21 0.20 -4.74
C TRP A 17 -7.14 1.04 -5.61
N ASP A 18 -7.78 2.08 -5.05
CA ASP A 18 -8.64 2.99 -5.83
C ASP A 18 -7.84 3.72 -6.92
N SER A 19 -6.62 4.16 -6.62
CA SER A 19 -5.75 4.80 -7.62
C SER A 19 -5.37 3.85 -8.75
N LEU A 20 -5.03 2.60 -8.41
CA LEU A 20 -4.69 1.57 -9.39
C LEU A 20 -5.87 1.25 -10.31
N ALA A 21 -7.07 1.10 -9.74
CA ALA A 21 -8.31 0.84 -10.50
C ALA A 21 -8.68 1.99 -11.47
N ARG A 22 -8.18 3.21 -11.22
CA ARG A 22 -8.44 4.41 -12.02
C ARG A 22 -7.26 4.78 -12.93
N TYR A 23 -6.28 3.89 -13.12
CA TYR A 23 -5.06 4.16 -13.89
C TYR A 23 -4.24 5.36 -13.39
N LYS A 24 -4.41 5.78 -12.12
CA LYS A 24 -3.65 6.87 -11.50
C LYS A 24 -2.34 6.34 -10.92
N PHE A 25 -1.43 5.87 -11.76
CA PHE A 25 -0.22 5.14 -11.34
C PHE A 25 0.70 5.93 -10.41
N TYR A 26 0.83 7.25 -10.61
CA TYR A 26 1.61 8.10 -9.71
C TYR A 26 1.01 8.12 -8.29
N MET A 27 -0.31 8.22 -8.18
CA MET A 27 -1.01 8.19 -6.90
C MET A 27 -0.98 6.81 -6.26
N PHE A 28 -1.06 5.75 -7.07
CA PHE A 28 -0.84 4.39 -6.58
C PHE A 28 0.55 4.27 -5.91
N GLY A 29 1.61 4.72 -6.58
CA GLY A 29 2.97 4.69 -6.02
C GLY A 29 3.09 5.50 -4.72
N TYR A 30 2.49 6.69 -4.69
CA TYR A 30 2.44 7.54 -3.50
C TYR A 30 1.79 6.83 -2.30
N TRP A 31 0.58 6.28 -2.47
CA TRP A 31 -0.15 5.60 -1.40
C TRP A 31 0.50 4.28 -0.99
N ALA A 32 1.04 3.52 -1.93
CA ALA A 32 1.77 2.28 -1.65
C ALA A 32 3.03 2.54 -0.82
N ALA A 33 3.80 3.59 -1.15
CA ALA A 33 4.97 4.00 -0.38
C ALA A 33 4.58 4.42 1.04
N GLN A 34 3.49 5.19 1.20
CA GLN A 34 2.95 5.57 2.50
C GLN A 34 2.57 4.33 3.33
N TRP A 35 1.90 3.35 2.74
CA TRP A 35 1.56 2.09 3.41
C TRP A 35 2.80 1.34 3.90
N VAL A 36 3.84 1.21 3.08
CA VAL A 36 5.10 0.54 3.46
C VAL A 36 5.77 1.26 4.62
N ASN A 37 5.80 2.59 4.58
CA ASN A 37 6.34 3.41 5.68
C ASN A 37 5.56 3.21 6.98
N LEU A 38 4.23 3.22 6.92
CA LEU A 38 3.36 3.01 8.08
C LEU A 38 3.50 1.59 8.66
N ASN A 39 3.56 0.57 7.80
CA ASN A 39 3.81 -0.81 8.19
C ASN A 39 5.16 -0.98 8.91
N ARG A 40 6.19 -0.26 8.45
CA ARG A 40 7.53 -0.26 9.06
C ARG A 40 7.54 0.44 10.42
N ILE A 41 7.05 1.69 10.51
CA ILE A 41 7.12 2.47 11.77
C ILE A 41 6.16 1.94 12.84
N GLY A 42 5.05 1.34 12.43
CA GLY A 42 4.10 0.70 13.35
C GLY A 42 4.49 -0.73 13.74
N GLU A 43 5.60 -1.25 13.20
CA GLU A 43 6.06 -2.63 13.38
C GLU A 43 4.96 -3.68 13.14
N PHE A 44 4.02 -3.39 12.23
CA PHE A 44 2.83 -4.24 12.03
C PHE A 44 3.14 -5.55 11.29
N LYS A 45 4.26 -5.60 10.55
CA LYS A 45 4.74 -6.79 9.81
C LYS A 45 3.68 -7.39 8.87
N ARG A 46 2.79 -6.56 8.31
CA ARG A 46 1.78 -7.04 7.35
C ARG A 46 2.44 -7.41 6.02
N PRO A 47 1.97 -8.48 5.34
CA PRO A 47 2.41 -8.80 4.00
C PRO A 47 1.99 -7.70 3.02
N ASN A 48 2.81 -7.46 1.98
CA ASN A 48 2.53 -6.42 0.98
C ASN A 48 1.28 -6.80 0.15
N PRO A 49 0.21 -5.98 0.15
CA PRO A 49 -1.04 -6.28 -0.55
C PRO A 49 -0.89 -6.42 -2.07
N TRP A 50 0.13 -5.80 -2.67
CA TRP A 50 0.34 -5.75 -4.12
C TRP A 50 1.39 -6.76 -4.61
N GLN A 51 1.91 -7.62 -3.73
CA GLN A 51 2.99 -8.54 -4.06
C GLN A 51 2.65 -9.42 -5.27
N SER A 52 1.45 -10.00 -5.31
CA SER A 52 1.00 -10.86 -6.41
C SER A 52 0.96 -10.12 -7.75
N LEU A 53 0.51 -8.86 -7.75
CA LEU A 53 0.49 -8.01 -8.95
C LEU A 53 1.89 -7.74 -9.48
N VAL A 54 2.82 -7.40 -8.58
CA VAL A 54 4.22 -7.13 -8.95
C VAL A 54 4.88 -8.38 -9.51
N LEU A 55 4.65 -9.53 -8.88
CA LEU A 55 5.17 -10.81 -9.37
C LEU A 55 4.60 -11.16 -10.74
N GLY A 56 3.30 -10.97 -10.96
CA GLY A 56 2.68 -11.17 -12.27
C GLY A 56 3.24 -10.23 -13.34
N ALA A 57 3.47 -8.95 -13.00
CA ALA A 57 4.06 -7.98 -13.92
C ALA A 57 5.51 -8.29 -14.30
N ARG A 58 6.30 -8.89 -13.38
CA ARG A 58 7.71 -9.27 -13.62
C ARG A 58 7.89 -10.48 -14.53
N GLN A 59 6.85 -11.30 -14.70
CA GLN A 59 6.88 -12.49 -15.54
C GLN A 59 6.51 -12.21 -17.01
N ARG A 60 6.21 -10.95 -17.34
CA ARG A 60 6.00 -10.46 -18.70
C ARG A 60 7.21 -9.71 -19.19
#